data_AF-A0A9E3TVX3-F1
#
_entry.id   AF-A0A9E3TVX3-F1
#
_cell.length_a   1.000
_cell.length_b   1.000
_cell.length_c   1.000
_cell.angle_alpha   90.00
_cell.angle_beta   90.00
_cell.angle_gamma   90.00
#
_symmetry.space_group_name_H-M   'P 1'
#
loop_
_entity.id
_entity.type
_entity.pdbx_description
1 polymer ?
#
loop_
_entity_poly.entity_id
_entity_poly.type
_entity_poly.pdbx_seq_one_letter_code
_entity_poly.pdbx_strand_id
1 'polypeptide(L)'
;MANTTLFSSIKSKLPRTDTRNEVGGRAYKFSAKHALAQMAATGCFNGVYYASAQSQLDEMRKLIDQVDDNVFLAKLAVYAREHAYMKDMPAALLVVLSKRDTELMHRVFGRVVDNGRVLRTMFQMVRSGQFGRTSLSSSLQRAFQRWLNDASVGKLLSASIGNDPSLRDVLRMARPTPKDNQRRALFGWLTDKETNKWAPATEANLPALVQALIAYRNADTAEAQTLIAGDFSKAVRWDLLADAAKGPLVWKAIARQMGPQALRMNLNTLLRHEVLKDWDMVHYVADRLSDADEIRRSRQFPYQFLAAYTSAAPEVPQKIRAALHQAAEIACGNVPELPGPVVIGLDTSGSMSMPATGWCGRGATTKMRCVDVAALFAAAILRRNPESVVIPFDTRVYDVRIDPSDSILSLSERLAKYGGGGTNCSLPLHQANTKYSKRKFAGCVLVSDMESWVGTGRHGSTGVMTEWQKFVENQKRLGVTTPKLVCIDIQPYGSTQAPDRDDILNIGGFSDAVFNVVASYLSDDANRFVAEVESIEL
;
A
#
# COMPACT_ATOMS: atom_id res chain seq x y z
N MET A 1 -27.22 48.02 19.92
CA MET A 1 -26.74 46.76 20.56
C MET A 1 -25.83 46.06 19.57
N ALA A 2 -24.59 45.76 19.95
CA ALA A 2 -23.67 45.02 19.08
C ALA A 2 -24.24 43.62 18.80
N ASN A 3 -24.13 43.17 17.56
CA ASN A 3 -24.58 41.83 17.16
C ASN A 3 -23.68 40.78 17.83
N THR A 4 -24.18 40.19 18.92
CA THR A 4 -23.42 39.25 19.78
C THR A 4 -22.99 37.99 19.03
N THR A 5 -23.65 37.64 17.93
CA THR A 5 -23.23 36.56 17.01
C THR A 5 -22.00 36.93 16.18
N LEU A 6 -21.90 38.18 15.71
CA LEU A 6 -20.78 38.69 14.90
C LEU A 6 -19.54 39.04 15.75
N PHE A 7 -19.75 39.47 17.00
CA PHE A 7 -18.67 39.86 17.94
C PHE A 7 -18.48 38.87 19.09
N SER A 8 -18.95 37.63 18.93
CA SER A 8 -18.62 36.55 19.87
C SER A 8 -17.11 36.32 19.86
N SER A 9 -16.51 36.14 21.05
CA SER A 9 -15.06 35.92 21.12
C SER A 9 -14.69 34.71 20.25
N ILE A 10 -13.62 34.82 19.46
CA ILE A 10 -13.01 33.76 18.63
C ILE A 10 -12.61 32.52 19.46
N LYS A 11 -12.83 32.51 20.78
CA LYS A 11 -12.63 31.38 21.70
C LYS A 11 -13.66 30.24 21.57
N SER A 12 -14.28 30.03 20.41
CA SER A 12 -14.77 28.67 20.11
C SER A 12 -13.54 27.79 19.95
N LYS A 13 -13.03 27.22 21.05
CA LYS A 13 -11.82 26.36 21.06
C LYS A 13 -11.91 25.17 20.09
N LEU A 14 -13.12 24.84 19.63
CA LEU A 14 -13.39 23.78 18.69
C LEU A 14 -13.81 24.37 17.33
N PRO A 15 -13.15 23.98 16.22
CA PRO A 15 -13.55 24.42 14.89
C PRO A 15 -14.94 23.87 14.54
N ARG A 16 -15.76 24.66 13.85
CA ARG A 16 -17.05 24.18 13.32
C ARG A 16 -16.80 23.29 12.11
N THR A 17 -17.63 22.25 11.96
CA THR A 17 -17.60 21.36 10.79
C THR A 17 -17.96 22.12 9.52
N ASP A 18 -17.26 21.85 8.43
CA ASP A 18 -17.41 22.52 7.13
C ASP A 18 -17.90 21.58 6.01
N THR A 19 -18.06 20.29 6.30
CA THR A 19 -18.61 19.30 5.36
C THR A 19 -19.46 18.25 6.08
N ARG A 20 -20.04 17.35 5.27
CA ARG A 20 -20.58 16.08 5.72
C ARG A 20 -19.78 14.93 5.12
N ASN A 21 -19.74 13.80 5.82
CA ASN A 21 -19.15 12.57 5.33
C ASN A 21 -20.16 11.78 4.46
N GLU A 22 -19.77 10.61 3.96
CA GLU A 22 -20.56 9.83 3.00
C GLU A 22 -21.90 9.36 3.58
N VAL A 23 -21.99 9.17 4.90
CA VAL A 23 -23.23 8.83 5.61
C VAL A 23 -24.02 10.06 6.09
N GLY A 24 -23.63 11.27 5.72
CA GLY A 24 -24.32 12.52 6.06
C GLY A 24 -24.07 13.04 7.49
N GLY A 25 -23.16 12.43 8.24
CA GLY A 25 -22.64 12.92 9.53
C GLY A 25 -21.84 14.21 9.38
N ARG A 26 -21.68 14.98 10.46
CA ARG A 26 -20.82 16.19 10.45
C ARG A 26 -19.35 15.77 10.37
N ALA A 27 -18.57 16.44 9.53
CA ALA A 27 -17.15 16.15 9.36
C ALA A 27 -16.37 17.43 8.99
N TYR A 28 -15.05 17.29 8.92
CA TYR A 28 -14.13 18.31 8.41
C TYR A 28 -13.58 17.89 7.06
N LYS A 29 -13.49 18.83 6.13
CA LYS A 29 -12.91 18.61 4.81
C LYS A 29 -11.39 18.68 4.89
N PHE A 30 -10.70 17.75 4.25
CA PHE A 30 -9.24 17.86 4.09
C PHE A 30 -8.87 18.99 3.12
N SER A 31 -7.67 19.56 3.30
CA SER A 31 -7.07 20.40 2.26
C SER A 31 -6.82 19.56 1.00
N ALA A 32 -6.83 20.19 -0.18
CA ALA A 32 -6.64 19.46 -1.44
C ALA A 32 -5.30 18.70 -1.49
N LYS A 33 -4.21 19.33 -1.02
CA LYS A 33 -2.88 18.69 -0.91
C LYS A 33 -2.93 17.46 -0.01
N HIS A 34 -3.58 17.57 1.16
CA HIS A 34 -3.65 16.47 2.12
C HIS A 34 -4.52 15.31 1.61
N ALA A 35 -5.71 15.61 1.08
CA ALA A 35 -6.61 14.60 0.52
C ALA A 35 -5.93 13.85 -0.64
N LEU A 36 -5.24 14.58 -1.53
CA LEU A 36 -4.51 13.98 -2.64
C LEU A 36 -3.35 13.12 -2.14
N ALA A 37 -2.61 13.59 -1.15
CA ALA A 37 -1.50 12.84 -0.59
C ALA A 37 -2.00 11.54 0.07
N GLN A 38 -3.10 11.58 0.84
CA GLN A 38 -3.68 10.39 1.44
C GLN A 38 -4.05 9.38 0.35
N MET A 39 -4.79 9.82 -0.66
CA MET A 39 -5.15 8.97 -1.80
C MET A 39 -3.91 8.39 -2.52
N ALA A 40 -2.82 9.16 -2.61
CA ALA A 40 -1.57 8.71 -3.21
C ALA A 40 -0.83 7.64 -2.38
N ALA A 41 -1.01 7.59 -1.07
CA ALA A 41 -0.43 6.56 -0.20
C ALA A 41 -1.33 5.34 0.03
N THR A 42 -2.64 5.47 -0.19
CA THR A 42 -3.59 4.36 -0.01
C THR A 42 -3.79 3.49 -1.23
N GLY A 43 -3.52 4.02 -2.42
CA GLY A 43 -3.58 3.25 -3.68
C GLY A 43 -4.99 2.82 -4.09
N CYS A 44 -6.03 3.55 -3.69
CA CYS A 44 -7.41 3.19 -4.00
C CYS A 44 -7.79 3.58 -5.43
N PHE A 45 -7.66 2.63 -6.37
CA PHE A 45 -8.35 2.65 -7.67
C PHE A 45 -9.35 1.49 -7.79
N ASN A 46 -9.89 1.04 -6.66
CA ASN A 46 -10.83 -0.08 -6.55
C ASN A 46 -12.07 0.38 -5.80
N GLY A 47 -13.25 -0.24 -6.03
CA GLY A 47 -14.47 0.20 -5.34
C GLY A 47 -14.40 -0.04 -3.83
N VAL A 48 -14.42 0.98 -3.00
CA VAL A 48 -14.51 0.92 -1.53
C VAL A 48 -15.98 1.00 -1.09
N TYR A 49 -16.26 0.91 0.22
CA TYR A 49 -17.64 0.78 0.72
C TYR A 49 -18.58 1.90 0.27
N TYR A 50 -18.11 3.16 0.28
CA TYR A 50 -18.91 4.31 -0.14
C TYR A 50 -18.56 4.86 -1.54
N ALA A 51 -17.54 4.35 -2.23
CA ALA A 51 -17.08 4.90 -3.51
C ALA A 51 -16.68 3.83 -4.53
N SER A 52 -17.10 4.00 -5.78
CA SER A 52 -16.65 3.18 -6.90
C SER A 52 -15.20 3.50 -7.34
N ALA A 53 -14.56 2.60 -8.08
CA ALA A 53 -13.25 2.86 -8.68
C ALA A 53 -13.25 4.09 -9.62
N GLN A 54 -14.35 4.32 -10.35
CA GLN A 54 -14.50 5.47 -11.23
C GLN A 54 -14.61 6.78 -10.45
N SER A 55 -15.44 6.81 -9.40
CA SER A 55 -15.57 8.01 -8.55
C SER A 55 -14.27 8.36 -7.84
N GLN A 56 -13.44 7.37 -7.46
CA GLN A 56 -12.11 7.63 -6.90
C GLN A 56 -11.16 8.26 -7.92
N LEU A 57 -11.18 7.78 -9.16
CA LEU A 57 -10.39 8.36 -10.25
C LEU A 57 -10.82 9.81 -10.55
N ASP A 58 -12.12 10.09 -10.52
CA ASP A 58 -12.67 11.43 -10.77
C ASP A 58 -12.31 12.39 -9.62
N GLU A 59 -12.42 11.95 -8.36
CA GLU A 59 -12.01 12.76 -7.21
C GLU A 59 -10.50 13.02 -7.22
N MET A 60 -9.68 12.03 -7.56
CA MET A 60 -8.24 12.22 -7.73
C MET A 60 -7.93 13.35 -8.72
N ARG A 61 -8.59 13.36 -9.89
CA ARG A 61 -8.38 14.41 -10.89
C ARG A 61 -8.81 15.77 -10.39
N LYS A 62 -9.97 15.83 -9.75
CA LYS A 62 -10.49 17.06 -9.15
C LYS A 62 -9.54 17.61 -8.08
N LEU A 63 -8.94 16.76 -7.26
CA LEU A 63 -7.93 17.16 -6.28
C LEU A 63 -6.65 17.65 -6.94
N ILE A 64 -6.16 16.94 -7.97
CA ILE A 64 -5.01 17.35 -8.77
C ILE A 64 -5.26 18.72 -9.42
N ASP A 65 -6.46 18.99 -9.93
CA ASP A 65 -6.86 20.28 -10.51
C ASP A 65 -6.96 21.42 -9.49
N GLN A 66 -7.17 21.11 -8.21
CA GLN A 66 -7.14 22.09 -7.13
C GLN A 66 -5.73 22.39 -6.58
N VAL A 67 -4.73 21.56 -6.90
CA VAL A 67 -3.34 21.74 -6.46
C VAL A 67 -2.54 22.42 -7.57
N ASP A 68 -2.28 23.72 -7.39
CA ASP A 68 -1.48 24.56 -8.31
C ASP A 68 0.03 24.54 -7.98
N ASP A 69 0.53 23.43 -7.45
CA ASP A 69 1.92 23.25 -7.04
C ASP A 69 2.49 21.99 -7.70
N ASN A 70 3.08 22.18 -8.88
CA ASN A 70 3.67 21.07 -9.65
C ASN A 70 4.88 20.45 -8.95
N VAL A 71 5.61 21.23 -8.13
CA VAL A 71 6.74 20.72 -7.33
C VAL A 71 6.21 19.73 -6.30
N PHE A 72 5.12 20.07 -5.61
CA PHE A 72 4.44 19.15 -4.69
C PHE A 72 3.95 17.90 -5.41
N LEU A 73 3.34 18.01 -6.60
CA LEU A 73 2.90 16.83 -7.37
C LEU A 73 4.07 15.92 -7.77
N ALA A 74 5.22 16.49 -8.13
CA ALA A 74 6.43 15.73 -8.45
C ALA A 74 6.98 15.00 -7.21
N LYS A 75 7.06 15.70 -6.07
CA LYS A 75 7.48 15.11 -4.80
C LYS A 75 6.53 14.01 -4.35
N LEU A 76 5.22 14.22 -4.52
CA LEU A 76 4.21 13.24 -4.19
C LEU A 76 4.31 11.99 -5.07
N ALA A 77 4.63 12.13 -6.36
CA ALA A 77 4.83 10.99 -7.24
C ALA A 77 6.01 10.11 -6.78
N VAL A 78 7.11 10.75 -6.39
CA VAL A 78 8.29 10.07 -5.84
C VAL A 78 7.97 9.43 -4.49
N TYR A 79 7.35 10.18 -3.57
CA TYR A 79 6.93 9.67 -2.27
C TYR A 79 6.03 8.43 -2.40
N ALA A 80 5.00 8.53 -3.24
CA ALA A 80 4.07 7.44 -3.46
C ALA A 80 4.78 6.20 -4.04
N ARG A 81 5.86 6.37 -4.80
CA ARG A 81 6.64 5.24 -5.35
C ARG A 81 7.62 4.64 -4.34
N GLU A 82 8.44 5.47 -3.71
CA GLU A 82 9.61 5.04 -2.92
C GLU A 82 9.26 4.76 -1.45
N HIS A 83 8.27 5.46 -0.89
CA HIS A 83 7.88 5.34 0.51
C HIS A 83 6.54 4.64 0.69
N ALA A 84 5.55 4.95 -0.14
CA ALA A 84 4.25 4.27 -0.10
C ALA A 84 4.20 2.99 -0.96
N TYR A 85 5.23 2.72 -1.79
CA TYR A 85 5.33 1.54 -2.65
C TYR A 85 4.16 1.33 -3.63
N MET A 86 3.47 2.42 -3.99
CA MET A 86 2.37 2.42 -4.93
C MET A 86 2.86 2.28 -6.37
N LYS A 87 1.95 1.89 -7.26
CA LYS A 87 2.25 1.62 -8.68
C LYS A 87 1.47 2.55 -9.60
N ASP A 88 0.17 2.67 -9.35
CA ASP A 88 -0.73 3.37 -10.26
C ASP A 88 -0.76 4.88 -9.97
N MET A 89 -0.81 5.29 -8.70
CA MET A 89 -0.82 6.71 -8.30
C MET A 89 0.44 7.48 -8.76
N PRO A 90 1.68 6.97 -8.56
CA PRO A 90 2.87 7.62 -9.10
C PRO A 90 2.85 7.77 -10.62
N ALA A 91 2.35 6.76 -11.34
CA ALA A 91 2.22 6.81 -12.79
C ALA A 91 1.19 7.86 -13.23
N ALA A 92 0.04 7.94 -12.56
CA ALA A 92 -0.99 8.94 -12.83
C ALA A 92 -0.45 10.37 -12.64
N LEU A 93 0.26 10.62 -11.53
CA LEU A 93 0.89 11.92 -11.25
C LEU A 93 1.94 12.28 -12.31
N LEU A 94 2.75 11.33 -12.77
CA LEU A 94 3.67 11.56 -13.90
C LEU A 94 2.95 11.91 -15.21
N VAL A 95 1.83 11.24 -15.51
CA VAL A 95 1.06 11.56 -16.73
C VAL A 95 0.50 12.98 -16.65
N VAL A 96 0.04 13.42 -15.49
CA VAL A 96 -0.38 14.81 -15.25
C VAL A 96 0.78 15.79 -15.44
N LEU A 97 1.94 15.52 -14.81
CA LEU A 97 3.14 16.36 -14.96
C LEU A 97 3.59 16.41 -16.42
N SER A 98 3.45 15.34 -17.20
CA SER A 98 3.76 15.35 -18.63
C SER A 98 2.99 16.40 -19.44
N LYS A 99 1.89 16.94 -18.90
CA LYS A 99 1.09 18.02 -19.47
C LYS A 99 1.38 19.36 -18.79
N ARG A 100 1.47 19.38 -17.46
CA ARG A 100 1.63 20.62 -16.68
C ARG A 100 3.05 21.15 -16.64
N ASP A 101 4.03 20.25 -16.47
CA ASP A 101 5.44 20.59 -16.31
C ASP A 101 6.31 19.43 -16.80
N THR A 102 6.77 19.53 -18.05
CA THR A 102 7.59 18.48 -18.64
C THR A 102 8.98 18.38 -18.02
N GLU A 103 9.51 19.48 -17.47
CA GLU A 103 10.84 19.48 -16.87
C GLU A 103 10.84 18.66 -15.58
N LEU A 104 9.89 18.96 -14.67
CA LEU A 104 9.70 18.17 -13.46
C LEU A 104 9.38 16.71 -13.77
N MET A 105 8.55 16.44 -14.79
CA MET A 105 8.27 15.08 -15.24
C MET A 105 9.55 14.33 -15.60
N HIS A 106 10.45 14.91 -16.40
CA HIS A 106 11.73 14.27 -16.76
C HIS A 106 12.64 14.07 -15.54
N ARG A 107 12.67 15.02 -14.60
CA ARG A 107 13.48 14.94 -13.37
C ARG A 107 13.09 13.75 -12.51
N VAL A 108 11.79 13.53 -12.31
CA VAL A 108 11.29 12.42 -11.46
C VAL A 108 11.03 11.11 -12.21
N PHE A 109 11.04 11.11 -13.55
CA PHE A 109 10.69 9.94 -14.36
C PHE A 109 11.46 8.68 -13.96
N GLY A 110 12.78 8.78 -13.80
CA GLY A 110 13.64 7.63 -13.51
C GLY A 110 13.41 7.02 -12.13
N ARG A 111 13.00 7.85 -11.16
CA ARG A 111 12.69 7.43 -9.78
C ARG A 111 11.34 6.75 -9.67
N VAL A 112 10.35 7.30 -10.38
CA VAL A 112 9.01 6.72 -10.41
C VAL A 112 8.94 5.47 -11.30
N VAL A 113 9.49 5.54 -12.53
CA VAL A 113 9.48 4.46 -13.51
C VAL A 113 10.71 3.57 -13.35
N ASP A 114 10.86 3.01 -12.16
CA ASP A 114 11.99 2.16 -11.78
C ASP A 114 11.96 0.77 -12.45
N ASN A 115 10.81 0.31 -12.95
CA ASN A 115 10.64 -1.01 -13.56
C ASN A 115 9.64 -1.02 -14.72
N GLY A 116 9.62 -2.14 -15.46
CA GLY A 116 8.76 -2.30 -16.64
C GLY A 116 7.26 -2.32 -16.35
N ARG A 117 6.85 -2.70 -15.12
CA ARG A 117 5.44 -2.69 -14.75
C ARG A 117 4.92 -1.26 -14.68
N VAL A 118 5.62 -0.36 -13.97
CA VAL A 118 5.23 1.06 -13.88
C VAL A 118 5.27 1.73 -15.26
N LEU A 119 6.27 1.38 -16.10
CA LEU A 119 6.33 1.86 -17.48
C LEU A 119 5.07 1.49 -18.29
N ARG A 120 4.63 0.22 -18.18
CA ARG A 120 3.42 -0.28 -18.87
C ARG A 120 2.14 0.32 -18.28
N THR A 121 2.06 0.49 -16.96
CA THR A 121 0.95 1.19 -16.28
C THR A 121 0.83 2.63 -16.78
N MET A 122 1.93 3.39 -16.80
CA MET A 122 1.94 4.76 -17.31
C MET A 122 1.50 4.80 -18.79
N PHE A 123 1.99 3.87 -19.61
CA PHE A 123 1.59 3.74 -21.00
C PHE A 123 0.09 3.46 -21.18
N GLN A 124 -0.48 2.60 -20.33
CA GLN A 124 -1.91 2.31 -20.31
C GLN A 124 -2.73 3.57 -19.99
N MET A 125 -2.31 4.34 -18.98
CA MET A 125 -2.96 5.59 -18.58
C MET A 125 -2.89 6.66 -19.67
N VAL A 126 -1.80 6.70 -20.44
CA VAL A 126 -1.68 7.58 -21.61
C VAL A 126 -2.58 7.10 -22.76
N ARG A 127 -2.73 5.80 -22.97
CA ARG A 127 -3.59 5.28 -24.06
C ARG A 127 -5.09 5.40 -23.75
N SER A 128 -5.46 5.43 -22.47
CA SER A 128 -6.86 5.43 -22.07
C SER A 128 -7.59 6.76 -22.34
N GLY A 129 -6.89 7.85 -22.67
CA GLY A 129 -7.53 9.16 -22.89
C GLY A 129 -7.87 9.90 -21.59
N GLN A 130 -7.91 9.17 -20.48
CA GLN A 130 -8.41 9.62 -19.19
C GLN A 130 -7.64 10.83 -18.64
N PHE A 131 -6.34 10.93 -18.90
CA PHE A 131 -5.54 12.07 -18.44
C PHE A 131 -5.37 13.17 -19.51
N GLY A 132 -6.28 13.22 -20.50
CA GLY A 132 -6.24 14.20 -21.59
C GLY A 132 -5.13 13.95 -22.61
N ARG A 133 -4.57 12.74 -22.65
CA ARG A 133 -3.65 12.25 -23.67
C ARG A 133 -4.14 10.90 -24.17
N THR A 134 -3.96 10.62 -25.46
CA THR A 134 -4.23 9.32 -26.10
C THR A 134 -2.97 8.71 -26.74
N SER A 135 -1.87 9.48 -26.79
CA SER A 135 -0.59 9.10 -27.39
C SER A 135 0.59 9.73 -26.64
N LEU A 136 1.79 9.22 -26.90
CA LEU A 136 3.04 9.78 -26.38
C LEU A 136 3.35 11.10 -27.09
N SER A 137 3.45 12.21 -26.34
CA SER A 137 4.01 13.46 -26.86
C SER A 137 5.50 13.30 -27.18
N SER A 138 6.08 14.19 -28.00
CA SER A 138 7.52 14.14 -28.30
C SER A 138 8.40 14.13 -27.04
N SER A 139 8.04 14.91 -26.02
CA SER A 139 8.76 14.94 -24.74
C SER A 139 8.64 13.61 -23.98
N LEU A 140 7.43 13.06 -23.87
CA LEU A 140 7.20 11.80 -23.17
C LEU A 140 7.80 10.61 -23.93
N GLN A 141 7.71 10.62 -25.25
CA GLN A 141 8.34 9.65 -26.12
C GLN A 141 9.85 9.60 -25.87
N ARG A 142 10.53 10.75 -25.76
CA ARG A 142 11.96 10.80 -25.40
C ARG A 142 12.25 10.16 -24.02
N ALA A 143 11.38 10.36 -23.03
CA ALA A 143 11.54 9.73 -21.71
C ALA A 143 11.47 8.18 -21.82
N PHE A 144 10.47 7.67 -22.54
CA PHE A 144 10.33 6.24 -22.80
C PHE A 144 11.51 5.68 -23.61
N GLN A 145 11.97 6.39 -24.65
CA GLN A 145 13.12 5.98 -25.46
C GLN A 145 14.40 5.89 -24.62
N ARG A 146 14.64 6.89 -23.77
CA ARG A 146 15.77 6.92 -22.83
C ARG A 146 15.74 5.70 -21.92
N TRP A 147 14.61 5.46 -21.26
CA TRP A 147 14.44 4.31 -20.38
C TRP A 147 14.71 2.97 -21.10
N LEU A 148 14.19 2.79 -22.31
CA LEU A 148 14.36 1.55 -23.09
C LEU A 148 15.81 1.31 -23.53
N ASN A 149 16.56 2.38 -23.83
CA ASN A 149 17.96 2.31 -24.24
C ASN A 149 18.93 2.15 -23.05
N ASP A 150 18.57 2.70 -21.89
CA ASP A 150 19.39 2.67 -20.67
C ASP A 150 19.13 1.43 -19.81
N ALA A 151 17.95 0.83 -19.92
CA ALA A 151 17.62 -0.41 -19.21
C ALA A 151 18.61 -1.54 -19.54
N SER A 152 19.01 -2.29 -18.52
CA SER A 152 19.80 -3.51 -18.71
C SER A 152 18.98 -4.57 -19.46
N VAL A 153 19.67 -5.57 -20.03
CA VAL A 153 19.00 -6.70 -20.70
C VAL A 153 18.03 -7.40 -19.75
N GLY A 154 18.47 -7.70 -18.51
CA GLY A 154 17.61 -8.32 -17.50
C GLY A 154 16.40 -7.47 -17.12
N LYS A 155 16.53 -6.14 -17.08
CA LYS A 155 15.42 -5.20 -16.82
C LYS A 155 14.41 -5.20 -17.96
N LEU A 156 14.86 -5.25 -19.22
CA LEU A 156 13.98 -5.35 -20.40
C LEU A 156 13.27 -6.71 -20.49
N LEU A 157 13.98 -7.81 -20.20
CA LEU A 157 13.35 -9.12 -20.10
C LEU A 157 12.30 -9.14 -18.99
N SER A 158 12.63 -8.63 -17.80
CA SER A 158 11.65 -8.54 -16.71
C SER A 158 10.44 -7.66 -17.08
N ALA A 159 10.66 -6.61 -17.88
CA ALA A 159 9.62 -5.72 -18.37
C ALA A 159 8.73 -6.35 -19.45
N SER A 160 9.20 -7.38 -20.16
CA SER A 160 8.39 -8.11 -21.15
C SER A 160 7.33 -9.01 -20.53
N ILE A 161 7.36 -9.19 -19.21
CA ILE A 161 6.33 -9.95 -18.49
C ILE A 161 5.07 -9.11 -18.34
N GLY A 162 3.94 -9.66 -18.81
CA GLY A 162 2.59 -9.08 -18.76
C GLY A 162 2.13 -8.52 -20.10
N ASN A 163 0.83 -8.64 -20.39
CA ASN A 163 0.33 -8.52 -21.77
C ASN A 163 -0.58 -7.32 -22.05
N ASP A 164 -1.02 -6.56 -21.04
CA ASP A 164 -2.01 -5.50 -21.24
C ASP A 164 -1.62 -4.20 -20.50
N PRO A 165 -0.96 -3.24 -21.16
CA PRO A 165 -0.29 -3.35 -22.45
C PRO A 165 1.02 -4.13 -22.35
N SER A 166 1.48 -4.72 -23.45
CA SER A 166 2.75 -5.46 -23.51
C SER A 166 3.95 -4.52 -23.70
N LEU A 167 5.17 -4.97 -23.37
CA LEU A 167 6.39 -4.21 -23.70
C LEU A 167 6.55 -4.01 -25.22
N ARG A 168 6.04 -4.95 -26.03
CA ARG A 168 6.00 -4.85 -27.50
C ARG A 168 5.20 -3.63 -27.94
N ASP A 169 4.06 -3.35 -27.32
CA ASP A 169 3.24 -2.18 -27.62
C ASP A 169 3.97 -0.87 -27.26
N VAL A 170 4.63 -0.87 -26.10
CA VAL A 170 5.46 0.27 -25.66
C VAL A 170 6.58 0.53 -26.66
N LEU A 171 7.32 -0.50 -27.10
CA LEU A 171 8.39 -0.38 -28.10
C LEU A 171 7.88 0.15 -29.45
N ARG A 172 6.72 -0.32 -29.91
CA ARG A 172 6.10 0.11 -31.17
C ARG A 172 5.68 1.59 -31.16
N MET A 173 5.20 2.08 -30.02
CA MET A 173 4.79 3.48 -29.89
C MET A 173 5.94 4.42 -29.53
N ALA A 174 6.83 4.02 -28.61
CA ALA A 174 7.99 4.82 -28.23
C ALA A 174 9.02 4.95 -29.36
N ARG A 175 9.13 3.92 -30.22
CA ARG A 175 10.06 3.87 -31.37
C ARG A 175 11.49 4.28 -30.99
N PRO A 176 12.12 3.64 -29.99
CA PRO A 176 13.50 3.97 -29.62
C PRO A 176 14.45 3.67 -30.76
N THR A 177 15.38 4.59 -31.01
CA THR A 177 16.51 4.32 -31.89
C THR A 177 17.54 3.49 -31.11
N PRO A 178 17.85 2.25 -31.53
CA PRO A 178 18.84 1.42 -30.83
C PRO A 178 20.22 2.05 -30.90
N LYS A 179 20.96 2.04 -29.78
CA LYS A 179 22.32 2.60 -29.68
C LYS A 179 23.41 1.73 -30.31
N ASP A 180 23.17 0.44 -30.45
CA ASP A 180 24.12 -0.55 -30.98
C ASP A 180 23.37 -1.76 -31.59
N ASN A 181 24.12 -2.68 -32.23
CA ASN A 181 23.56 -3.86 -32.86
C ASN A 181 22.97 -4.87 -31.86
N GLN A 182 23.52 -4.95 -30.64
CA GLN A 182 22.98 -5.82 -29.60
C GLN A 182 21.59 -5.36 -29.15
N ARG A 183 21.41 -4.05 -28.94
CA ARG A 183 20.13 -3.41 -28.60
C ARG A 183 19.14 -3.53 -29.75
N ARG A 184 19.61 -3.40 -31.00
CA ARG A 184 18.79 -3.58 -32.20
C ARG A 184 18.25 -5.01 -32.30
N ALA A 185 19.10 -6.02 -32.14
CA ALA A 185 18.68 -7.42 -32.10
C ALA A 185 17.72 -7.68 -30.94
N LEU A 186 18.01 -7.17 -29.74
CA LEU A 186 17.13 -7.31 -28.57
C LEU A 186 15.74 -6.70 -28.79
N PHE A 187 15.66 -5.48 -29.34
CA PHE A 187 14.36 -4.86 -29.66
C PHE A 187 13.65 -5.60 -30.79
N GLY A 188 14.39 -6.08 -31.79
CA GLY A 188 13.86 -6.94 -32.86
C GLY A 188 13.19 -8.19 -32.29
N TRP A 189 13.90 -8.91 -31.41
CA TRP A 189 13.40 -10.10 -30.73
C TRP A 189 12.21 -9.80 -29.80
N LEU A 190 12.30 -8.78 -28.94
CA LEU A 190 11.20 -8.37 -28.05
C LEU A 190 9.93 -7.93 -28.79
N THR A 191 10.10 -7.45 -30.03
CA THR A 191 8.97 -7.06 -30.88
C THR A 191 8.56 -8.15 -31.86
N ASP A 192 9.17 -9.34 -31.77
CA ASP A 192 8.86 -10.49 -32.61
C ASP A 192 8.84 -10.07 -34.09
N LYS A 193 9.92 -9.38 -34.50
CA LYS A 193 10.21 -9.03 -35.88
C LYS A 193 11.07 -10.11 -36.50
N GLU A 194 10.85 -10.41 -37.77
CA GLU A 194 11.76 -11.22 -38.57
C GLU A 194 13.21 -10.69 -38.51
N THR A 195 14.18 -11.59 -38.54
CA THR A 195 15.61 -11.30 -38.37
C THR A 195 16.19 -10.41 -39.46
N ASN A 196 15.67 -10.50 -40.69
CA ASN A 196 15.99 -9.57 -41.80
C ASN A 196 15.72 -8.10 -41.45
N LYS A 197 14.71 -7.81 -40.62
CA LYS A 197 14.35 -6.44 -40.18
C LYS A 197 15.25 -5.92 -39.06
N TRP A 198 16.21 -6.73 -38.59
CA TRP A 198 17.17 -6.34 -37.57
C TRP A 198 18.44 -5.76 -38.18
N ALA A 199 18.60 -5.76 -39.51
CA ALA A 199 19.79 -5.30 -40.20
C ALA A 199 20.26 -3.92 -39.68
N PRO A 200 21.58 -3.74 -39.43
CA PRO A 200 22.68 -4.69 -39.71
C PRO A 200 22.91 -5.75 -38.61
N ALA A 201 22.07 -5.82 -37.58
CA ALA A 201 22.19 -6.83 -36.53
C ALA A 201 21.65 -8.20 -36.97
N THR A 202 22.19 -9.26 -36.37
CA THR A 202 21.82 -10.67 -36.61
C THR A 202 21.51 -11.38 -35.29
N GLU A 203 21.10 -12.64 -35.34
CA GLU A 203 20.88 -13.47 -34.13
C GLU A 203 22.13 -13.57 -33.24
N ALA A 204 23.33 -13.56 -33.83
CA ALA A 204 24.59 -13.58 -33.10
C ALA A 204 24.79 -12.34 -32.21
N ASN A 205 24.09 -11.23 -32.52
CA ASN A 205 24.12 -10.03 -31.69
C ASN A 205 23.14 -10.08 -30.50
N LEU A 206 22.30 -11.12 -30.37
CA LEU A 206 21.43 -11.25 -29.21
C LEU A 206 22.26 -11.36 -27.92
N PRO A 207 21.86 -10.70 -26.83
CA PRO A 207 22.51 -10.88 -25.54
C PRO A 207 22.54 -12.35 -25.11
N ALA A 208 23.62 -12.78 -24.46
CA ALA A 208 23.77 -14.16 -23.96
C ALA A 208 22.58 -14.61 -23.10
N LEU A 209 22.02 -13.72 -22.27
CA LEU A 209 20.81 -14.01 -21.48
C LEU A 209 19.59 -14.37 -22.34
N VAL A 210 19.43 -13.72 -23.50
CA VAL A 210 18.32 -14.02 -24.41
C VAL A 210 18.56 -15.35 -25.12
N GLN A 211 19.79 -15.62 -25.54
CA GLN A 211 20.15 -16.91 -26.14
C GLN A 211 19.91 -18.07 -25.17
N ALA A 212 20.33 -17.92 -23.90
CA ALA A 212 20.09 -18.91 -22.86
C ALA A 212 18.59 -19.11 -22.57
N LEU A 213 17.80 -18.02 -22.56
CA LEU A 213 16.35 -18.10 -22.39
C LEU A 213 15.66 -18.82 -23.57
N ILE A 214 16.11 -18.59 -24.80
CA ILE A 214 15.62 -19.32 -25.99
C ILE A 214 15.96 -20.81 -25.86
N ALA A 215 17.21 -21.13 -25.49
CA ALA A 215 17.63 -22.52 -25.28
C ALA A 215 16.80 -23.21 -24.18
N TYR A 216 16.54 -22.53 -23.06
CA TYR A 216 15.68 -23.01 -21.99
C TYR A 216 14.25 -23.30 -22.47
N ARG A 217 13.66 -22.38 -23.23
CA ARG A 217 12.29 -22.53 -23.76
C ARG A 217 12.18 -23.67 -24.77
N ASN A 218 13.24 -23.92 -25.54
CA ASN A 218 13.28 -24.95 -26.57
C ASN A 218 13.72 -26.33 -26.05
N ALA A 219 14.20 -26.44 -24.81
CA ALA A 219 14.68 -27.70 -24.27
C ALA A 219 13.56 -28.74 -24.15
N ASP A 220 13.79 -29.97 -24.62
CA ASP A 220 12.76 -31.00 -24.73
C ASP A 220 12.34 -31.62 -23.39
N THR A 221 13.28 -31.75 -22.45
CA THR A 221 13.06 -32.42 -21.14
C THR A 221 13.21 -31.49 -19.95
N ALA A 222 12.64 -31.88 -18.80
CA ALA A 222 12.74 -31.14 -17.54
C ALA A 222 14.18 -31.07 -17.01
N GLU A 223 14.95 -32.14 -17.21
CA GLU A 223 16.36 -32.27 -16.83
C GLU A 223 17.22 -31.32 -17.67
N ALA A 224 17.01 -31.28 -18.98
CA ALA A 224 17.68 -30.34 -19.87
C ALA A 224 17.35 -28.89 -19.51
N GLN A 225 16.07 -28.58 -19.23
CA GLN A 225 15.67 -27.26 -18.75
C GLN A 225 16.38 -26.86 -17.45
N THR A 226 16.52 -27.77 -16.50
CA THR A 226 17.16 -27.49 -15.21
C THR A 226 18.68 -27.31 -15.35
N LEU A 227 19.32 -28.11 -16.19
CA LEU A 227 20.75 -27.97 -16.50
C LEU A 227 21.04 -26.63 -17.18
N ILE A 228 20.24 -26.28 -18.19
CA ILE A 228 20.35 -25.00 -18.88
C ILE A 228 20.10 -23.89 -17.88
N ALA A 229 19.01 -23.96 -17.09
CA ALA A 229 18.66 -22.97 -16.06
C ALA A 229 19.85 -22.64 -15.16
N GLY A 230 20.58 -23.65 -14.69
CA GLY A 230 21.94 -23.55 -14.14
C GLY A 230 22.27 -22.20 -13.48
N ASP A 231 23.36 -21.57 -13.94
CA ASP A 231 23.79 -20.26 -13.43
C ASP A 231 23.07 -19.07 -14.08
N PHE A 232 22.54 -19.18 -15.30
CA PHE A 232 21.87 -18.03 -15.93
C PHE A 232 20.53 -17.72 -15.26
N SER A 233 19.88 -18.71 -14.63
CA SER A 233 18.65 -18.52 -13.86
C SER A 233 18.84 -17.40 -12.84
N LYS A 234 19.99 -17.34 -12.15
CA LYS A 234 20.35 -16.27 -11.19
C LYS A 234 20.38 -14.86 -11.80
N ALA A 235 20.61 -14.76 -13.11
CA ALA A 235 20.70 -13.49 -13.84
C ALA A 235 19.36 -13.01 -14.42
N VAL A 236 18.31 -13.85 -14.38
CA VAL A 236 16.96 -13.53 -14.85
C VAL A 236 15.94 -13.64 -13.71
N ARG A 237 14.81 -12.95 -13.84
CA ARG A 237 13.72 -13.09 -12.87
C ARG A 237 13.05 -14.45 -13.07
N TRP A 238 12.75 -15.16 -11.98
CA TRP A 238 12.22 -16.53 -11.98
C TRP A 238 10.96 -16.71 -12.84
N ASP A 239 10.13 -15.67 -12.96
CA ASP A 239 8.87 -15.69 -13.70
C ASP A 239 9.05 -15.66 -15.23
N LEU A 240 10.26 -15.36 -15.71
CA LEU A 240 10.64 -15.60 -17.12
C LEU A 240 10.85 -17.09 -17.44
N LEU A 241 11.05 -17.91 -16.41
CA LEU A 241 11.25 -19.35 -16.54
C LEU A 241 9.95 -20.13 -16.34
N ALA A 242 8.99 -19.52 -15.63
CA ALA A 242 7.75 -20.15 -15.20
C ALA A 242 6.78 -20.48 -16.34
N ASP A 243 6.76 -19.69 -17.42
CA ASP A 243 5.87 -19.87 -18.58
C ASP A 243 6.18 -21.15 -19.37
N ALA A 244 7.46 -21.52 -19.45
CA ALA A 244 7.94 -22.69 -20.19
C ALA A 244 8.37 -23.86 -19.28
N ALA A 245 8.17 -23.75 -17.97
CA ALA A 245 8.62 -24.75 -17.00
C ALA A 245 7.94 -26.11 -17.19
N LYS A 246 8.73 -27.14 -17.51
CA LYS A 246 8.26 -28.51 -17.75
C LYS A 246 8.20 -29.33 -16.47
N GLY A 247 7.06 -29.24 -15.78
CA GLY A 247 6.71 -30.13 -14.68
C GLY A 247 7.36 -29.78 -13.33
N PRO A 248 7.16 -30.63 -12.29
CA PRO A 248 7.48 -30.29 -10.91
C PRO A 248 8.98 -30.08 -10.67
N LEU A 249 9.85 -30.82 -11.36
CA LEU A 249 11.29 -30.75 -11.19
C LEU A 249 11.83 -29.33 -11.48
N VAL A 250 11.41 -28.72 -12.59
CA VAL A 250 11.80 -27.35 -12.96
C VAL A 250 11.19 -26.34 -11.99
N TRP A 251 9.93 -26.52 -11.61
CA TRP A 251 9.26 -25.65 -10.64
C TRP A 251 9.90 -25.68 -9.25
N LYS A 252 10.47 -26.81 -8.81
CA LYS A 252 11.28 -26.89 -7.58
C LYS A 252 12.54 -26.02 -7.68
N ALA A 253 13.23 -26.05 -8.83
CA ALA A 253 14.40 -25.20 -9.08
C ALA A 253 14.03 -23.70 -9.09
N ILE A 254 12.94 -23.35 -9.77
CA ILE A 254 12.38 -21.98 -9.78
C ILE A 254 12.03 -21.54 -8.36
N ALA A 255 11.37 -22.39 -7.56
CA ALA A 255 11.01 -22.09 -6.17
C ALA A 255 12.25 -21.80 -5.30
N ARG A 256 13.37 -22.50 -5.51
CA ARG A 256 14.62 -22.21 -4.80
C ARG A 256 15.24 -20.86 -5.19
N GLN A 257 14.96 -20.37 -6.40
CA GLN A 257 15.39 -19.05 -6.86
C GLN A 257 14.48 -17.92 -6.33
N MET A 258 13.22 -18.21 -6.00
CA MET A 258 12.29 -17.22 -5.47
C MET A 258 12.78 -16.67 -4.13
N GLY A 259 12.84 -15.34 -4.01
CA GLY A 259 13.00 -14.69 -2.71
C GLY A 259 11.77 -14.90 -1.81
N PRO A 260 11.87 -14.61 -0.50
CA PRO A 260 10.80 -14.88 0.48
C PRO A 260 9.44 -14.27 0.09
N GLN A 261 9.46 -13.05 -0.43
CA GLN A 261 8.24 -12.39 -0.91
C GLN A 261 7.61 -13.10 -2.10
N ALA A 262 8.42 -13.59 -3.04
CA ALA A 262 7.94 -14.31 -4.21
C ALA A 262 7.37 -15.67 -3.81
N LEU A 263 8.03 -16.40 -2.89
CA LEU A 263 7.51 -17.65 -2.32
C LEU A 263 6.13 -17.43 -1.67
N ARG A 264 6.04 -16.44 -0.78
CA ARG A 264 4.79 -16.07 -0.08
C ARG A 264 3.64 -15.80 -1.06
N MET A 265 3.91 -15.03 -2.12
CA MET A 265 2.89 -14.65 -3.11
C MET A 265 2.49 -15.80 -4.06
N ASN A 266 3.30 -16.85 -4.18
CA ASN A 266 3.10 -17.90 -5.18
C ASN A 266 2.82 -19.29 -4.60
N LEU A 267 2.48 -19.41 -3.31
CA LEU A 267 2.18 -20.70 -2.66
C LEU A 267 1.15 -21.54 -3.43
N ASN A 268 0.05 -20.94 -3.87
CA ASN A 268 -0.98 -21.63 -4.64
C ASN A 268 -0.47 -22.04 -6.05
N THR A 269 0.46 -21.30 -6.63
CA THR A 269 1.11 -21.68 -7.90
C THR A 269 2.05 -22.86 -7.69
N LEU A 270 2.86 -22.84 -6.62
CA LEU A 270 3.72 -23.98 -6.26
C LEU A 270 2.92 -25.24 -5.97
N LEU A 271 1.76 -25.09 -5.31
CA LEU A 271 0.81 -26.18 -5.09
C LEU A 271 0.27 -26.75 -6.41
N ARG A 272 -0.22 -25.89 -7.32
CA ARG A 272 -0.75 -26.30 -8.63
C ARG A 272 0.28 -27.04 -9.49
N HIS A 273 1.55 -26.69 -9.37
CA HIS A 273 2.65 -27.35 -10.08
C HIS A 273 3.30 -28.47 -9.27
N GLU A 274 2.61 -28.96 -8.23
CA GLU A 274 2.98 -30.13 -7.43
C GLU A 274 4.32 -30.03 -6.69
N VAL A 275 4.89 -28.83 -6.55
CA VAL A 275 6.12 -28.57 -5.80
C VAL A 275 5.94 -28.95 -4.33
N LEU A 276 4.75 -28.69 -3.78
CA LEU A 276 4.42 -28.91 -2.37
C LEU A 276 4.01 -30.36 -2.05
N LYS A 277 4.06 -31.28 -3.03
CA LYS A 277 3.94 -32.73 -2.75
C LYS A 277 5.24 -33.31 -2.19
N ASP A 278 6.37 -32.65 -2.44
CA ASP A 278 7.68 -33.04 -1.95
C ASP A 278 7.91 -32.48 -0.53
N TRP A 279 8.15 -33.38 0.42
CA TRP A 279 8.33 -33.04 1.82
C TRP A 279 9.51 -32.10 2.04
N ASP A 280 10.63 -32.29 1.34
CA ASP A 280 11.82 -31.44 1.47
C ASP A 280 11.53 -30.00 1.02
N MET A 281 10.72 -29.85 -0.03
CA MET A 281 10.30 -28.52 -0.50
C MET A 281 9.31 -27.86 0.46
N VAL A 282 8.45 -28.63 1.12
CA VAL A 282 7.56 -28.09 2.16
C VAL A 282 8.38 -27.55 3.33
N HIS A 283 9.41 -28.27 3.79
CA HIS A 283 10.32 -27.77 4.82
C HIS A 283 11.08 -26.54 4.35
N TYR A 284 11.72 -26.62 3.18
CA TYR A 284 12.46 -25.49 2.61
C TYR A 284 11.61 -24.21 2.55
N VAL A 285 10.38 -24.30 2.02
CA VAL A 285 9.48 -23.15 1.92
C VAL A 285 9.03 -22.67 3.30
N ALA A 286 8.68 -23.58 4.21
CA ALA A 286 8.24 -23.20 5.55
C ALA A 286 9.36 -22.49 6.32
N ASP A 287 10.57 -23.05 6.32
CA ASP A 287 11.72 -22.52 7.05
C ASP A 287 12.17 -21.16 6.49
N ARG A 288 12.13 -20.98 5.16
CA ARG A 288 12.42 -19.67 4.54
C ARG A 288 11.34 -18.61 4.84
N LEU A 289 10.08 -19.01 5.00
CA LEU A 289 9.00 -18.07 5.32
C LEU A 289 9.02 -17.65 6.79
N SER A 290 9.46 -18.51 7.71
CA SER A 290 9.55 -18.23 9.15
C SER A 290 10.93 -17.80 9.63
N ASP A 291 11.91 -17.63 8.73
CA ASP A 291 13.25 -17.15 9.05
C ASP A 291 13.20 -15.73 9.63
N ALA A 292 13.53 -15.61 10.91
CA ALA A 292 13.44 -14.36 11.65
C ALA A 292 14.39 -13.27 11.12
N ASP A 293 15.56 -13.63 10.59
CA ASP A 293 16.54 -12.67 10.08
C ASP A 293 16.15 -12.19 8.69
N GLU A 294 15.58 -13.05 7.85
CA GLU A 294 14.97 -12.63 6.58
C GLU A 294 13.75 -11.73 6.83
N ILE A 295 12.90 -12.03 7.81
CA ILE A 295 11.72 -11.21 8.15
C ILE A 295 12.16 -9.83 8.66
N ARG A 296 13.12 -9.74 9.58
CA ARG A 296 13.64 -8.46 10.09
C ARG A 296 14.30 -7.63 8.99
N ARG A 297 15.13 -8.25 8.15
CA ARG A 297 15.84 -7.57 7.05
C ARG A 297 14.91 -7.11 5.94
N SER A 298 13.90 -7.92 5.60
CA SER A 298 12.94 -7.59 4.54
C SER A 298 11.96 -6.49 4.93
N ARG A 299 11.89 -6.15 6.23
CA ARG A 299 10.94 -5.18 6.81
C ARG A 299 9.48 -5.46 6.39
N GLN A 300 9.16 -6.71 6.08
CA GLN A 300 7.79 -7.11 5.78
C GLN A 300 6.98 -7.03 7.06
N PHE A 301 5.86 -6.31 7.01
CA PHE A 301 4.97 -6.22 8.16
C PHE A 301 4.00 -7.41 8.22
N PRO A 302 3.42 -7.65 9.40
CA PRO A 302 2.54 -8.81 9.65
C PRO A 302 1.39 -8.98 8.66
N TYR A 303 0.87 -7.86 8.13
CA TYR A 303 -0.25 -7.85 7.19
C TYR A 303 0.00 -8.73 5.97
N GLN A 304 1.21 -8.66 5.42
CA GLN A 304 1.55 -9.39 4.20
C GLN A 304 1.50 -10.91 4.42
N PHE A 305 1.91 -11.37 5.60
CA PHE A 305 1.86 -12.79 5.98
C PHE A 305 0.43 -13.25 6.23
N LEU A 306 -0.39 -12.45 6.92
CA LEU A 306 -1.81 -12.76 7.14
C LEU A 306 -2.61 -12.79 5.83
N ALA A 307 -2.38 -11.83 4.94
CA ALA A 307 -3.01 -11.83 3.62
C ALA A 307 -2.67 -13.09 2.82
N ALA A 308 -1.43 -13.57 2.93
CA ALA A 308 -1.00 -14.82 2.30
C ALA A 308 -1.66 -16.05 2.97
N TYR A 309 -1.73 -16.08 4.30
CA TYR A 309 -2.38 -17.15 5.05
C TYR A 309 -3.86 -17.31 4.66
N THR A 310 -4.60 -16.20 4.60
CA THR A 310 -6.04 -16.20 4.24
C THR A 310 -6.27 -16.53 2.76
N SER A 311 -5.31 -16.19 1.89
CA SER A 311 -5.40 -16.46 0.45
C SER A 311 -4.88 -17.85 0.05
N ALA A 312 -4.14 -18.53 0.93
CA ALA A 312 -3.65 -19.88 0.69
C ALA A 312 -4.81 -20.86 0.49
N ALA A 313 -4.66 -21.76 -0.49
CA ALA A 313 -5.64 -22.81 -0.74
C ALA A 313 -5.68 -23.82 0.44
N PRO A 314 -6.82 -24.45 0.73
CA PRO A 314 -6.95 -25.42 1.84
C PRO A 314 -5.95 -26.57 1.77
N GLU A 315 -5.51 -26.94 0.56
CA GLU A 315 -4.58 -28.03 0.28
C GLU A 315 -3.10 -27.63 0.50
N VAL A 316 -2.81 -26.35 0.77
CA VAL A 316 -1.45 -25.93 1.15
C VAL A 316 -1.08 -26.62 2.48
N PRO A 317 0.08 -27.32 2.55
CA PRO A 317 0.47 -28.07 3.74
C PRO A 317 0.43 -27.26 5.03
N GLN A 318 -0.09 -27.88 6.09
CA GLN A 318 -0.28 -27.22 7.38
C GLN A 318 1.01 -26.62 7.95
N LYS A 319 2.17 -27.23 7.68
CA LYS A 319 3.48 -26.70 8.08
C LYS A 319 3.76 -25.31 7.50
N ILE A 320 3.44 -25.08 6.22
CA ILE A 320 3.60 -23.76 5.58
C ILE A 320 2.59 -22.77 6.15
N ARG A 321 1.35 -23.19 6.39
CA ARG A 321 0.31 -22.35 7.01
C ARG A 321 0.72 -21.92 8.42
N ALA A 322 1.27 -22.83 9.21
CA ALA A 322 1.82 -22.54 10.53
C ALA A 322 3.05 -21.59 10.45
N ALA A 323 3.93 -21.78 9.47
CA ALA A 323 5.07 -20.89 9.24
C ALA A 323 4.63 -19.46 8.87
N LEU A 324 3.59 -19.29 8.04
CA LEU A 324 3.02 -17.97 7.75
C LEU A 324 2.46 -17.30 9.01
N HIS A 325 1.78 -18.07 9.86
CA HIS A 325 1.30 -17.56 11.14
C HIS A 325 2.47 -17.11 12.02
N GLN A 326 3.47 -17.96 12.21
CA GLN A 326 4.68 -17.62 12.97
C GLN A 326 5.41 -16.40 12.39
N ALA A 327 5.48 -16.27 11.06
CA ALA A 327 6.11 -15.14 10.40
C ALA A 327 5.35 -13.82 10.67
N ALA A 328 4.01 -13.85 10.64
CA ALA A 328 3.19 -12.69 11.01
C ALA A 328 3.47 -12.24 12.46
N GLU A 329 3.60 -13.21 13.35
CA GLU A 329 3.86 -12.99 14.78
C GLU A 329 5.27 -12.42 15.04
N ILE A 330 6.30 -12.94 14.34
CA ILE A 330 7.67 -12.40 14.36
C ILE A 330 7.69 -10.98 13.79
N ALA A 331 6.96 -10.74 12.69
CA ALA A 331 6.90 -9.43 12.05
C ALA A 331 6.26 -8.35 12.94
N CYS A 332 5.43 -8.71 13.94
CA CYS A 332 4.93 -7.74 14.93
C CYS A 332 6.07 -7.17 15.77
N GLY A 333 7.17 -7.91 15.95
CA GLY A 333 8.38 -7.42 16.60
C GLY A 333 9.10 -6.31 15.83
N ASN A 334 8.85 -6.18 14.52
CA ASN A 334 9.40 -5.09 13.70
C ASN A 334 8.64 -3.77 13.88
N VAL A 335 7.51 -3.78 14.60
CA VAL A 335 6.75 -2.56 14.86
C VAL A 335 7.50 -1.68 15.87
N PRO A 336 7.67 -0.38 15.59
CA PRO A 336 8.37 0.53 16.48
C PRO A 336 7.72 0.58 17.87
N GLU A 337 8.54 0.81 18.89
CA GLU A 337 8.06 1.06 20.23
C GLU A 337 7.52 2.49 20.33
N LEU A 338 6.37 2.66 20.98
CA LEU A 338 5.76 3.96 21.20
C LEU A 338 6.34 4.59 22.47
N PRO A 339 6.33 5.93 22.60
CA PRO A 339 6.89 6.63 23.77
C PRO A 339 6.13 6.36 25.08
N GLY A 340 4.97 5.70 25.00
CA GLY A 340 4.21 5.26 26.17
C GLY A 340 2.90 4.59 25.79
N PRO A 341 2.11 4.18 26.80
CA PRO A 341 0.82 3.52 26.58
C PRO A 341 -0.12 4.40 25.77
N VAL A 342 -0.88 3.81 24.85
CA VAL A 342 -1.88 4.52 24.05
C VAL A 342 -3.27 3.94 24.24
N VAL A 343 -4.29 4.75 23.98
CA VAL A 343 -5.66 4.26 23.79
C VAL A 343 -5.84 3.92 22.32
N ILE A 344 -6.34 2.73 22.00
CA ILE A 344 -6.56 2.25 20.63
C ILE A 344 -8.07 2.06 20.45
N GLY A 345 -8.72 2.99 19.77
CA GLY A 345 -10.11 2.84 19.36
C GLY A 345 -10.20 2.02 18.09
N LEU A 346 -10.79 0.83 18.14
CA LEU A 346 -10.98 -0.03 16.97
C LEU A 346 -12.42 -0.02 16.52
N ASP A 347 -12.66 0.44 15.31
CA ASP A 347 -13.98 0.40 14.71
C ASP A 347 -14.35 -1.04 14.31
N THR A 348 -15.56 -1.44 14.69
CA THR A 348 -16.18 -2.74 14.38
C THR A 348 -17.54 -2.56 13.69
N SER A 349 -17.85 -1.34 13.24
CA SER A 349 -19.10 -1.02 12.53
C SER A 349 -19.27 -1.80 11.23
N GLY A 350 -20.48 -1.73 10.65
CA GLY A 350 -20.81 -2.52 9.45
C GLY A 350 -19.87 -2.30 8.27
N SER A 351 -19.36 -1.08 8.05
CA SER A 351 -18.42 -0.76 6.97
C SER A 351 -17.06 -1.45 7.15
N MET A 352 -16.66 -1.76 8.38
CA MET A 352 -15.42 -2.47 8.69
C MET A 352 -15.43 -3.94 8.24
N SER A 353 -16.58 -4.48 7.84
CA SER A 353 -16.69 -5.82 7.25
C SER A 353 -16.23 -5.88 5.79
N MET A 354 -15.98 -4.75 5.14
CA MET A 354 -15.55 -4.70 3.74
C MET A 354 -14.10 -5.12 3.52
N PRO A 355 -13.76 -5.62 2.33
CA PRO A 355 -12.38 -5.86 1.93
C PRO A 355 -11.51 -4.60 2.07
N ALA A 356 -10.35 -4.72 2.71
CA ALA A 356 -9.48 -3.58 3.01
C ALA A 356 -9.04 -2.82 1.73
N THR A 357 -8.78 -3.53 0.63
CA THR A 357 -8.39 -2.91 -0.65
C THR A 357 -9.57 -2.63 -1.59
N GLY A 358 -10.80 -2.74 -1.12
CA GLY A 358 -12.01 -2.60 -1.91
C GLY A 358 -12.30 -3.78 -2.87
N TRP A 359 -13.45 -3.70 -3.55
CA TRP A 359 -13.95 -4.64 -4.53
C TRP A 359 -13.20 -4.53 -5.86
N CYS A 360 -12.27 -5.46 -6.08
CA CYS A 360 -11.47 -5.58 -7.31
C CYS A 360 -12.10 -6.61 -8.27
N GLY A 361 -13.33 -6.37 -8.73
CA GLY A 361 -14.01 -7.20 -9.73
C GLY A 361 -14.09 -8.72 -9.40
N ARG A 362 -14.32 -9.56 -10.41
CA ARG A 362 -14.31 -11.02 -10.25
C ARG A 362 -12.86 -11.54 -10.25
N GLY A 363 -12.28 -11.75 -9.07
CA GLY A 363 -11.08 -12.59 -8.89
C GLY A 363 -9.85 -11.96 -8.23
N ALA A 364 -9.86 -10.66 -7.90
CA ALA A 364 -8.70 -9.97 -7.31
C ALA A 364 -8.98 -9.30 -5.94
N THR A 365 -10.17 -9.48 -5.38
CA THR A 365 -10.55 -8.92 -4.06
C THR A 365 -9.72 -9.53 -2.95
N THR A 366 -9.13 -8.72 -2.07
CA THR A 366 -8.50 -9.25 -0.86
C THR A 366 -9.55 -9.90 0.03
N LYS A 367 -9.30 -11.13 0.47
CA LYS A 367 -10.15 -11.80 1.46
C LYS A 367 -10.08 -11.15 2.85
N MET A 368 -9.10 -10.26 3.08
CA MET A 368 -8.90 -9.57 4.34
C MET A 368 -9.79 -8.33 4.43
N ARG A 369 -10.49 -8.19 5.56
CA ARG A 369 -11.45 -7.11 5.84
C ARG A 369 -10.79 -5.96 6.61
N CYS A 370 -11.42 -4.80 6.64
CA CYS A 370 -10.95 -3.65 7.43
C CYS A 370 -10.84 -3.98 8.94
N VAL A 371 -11.76 -4.79 9.48
CA VAL A 371 -11.67 -5.27 10.88
C VAL A 371 -10.45 -6.16 11.12
N ASP A 372 -10.04 -6.96 10.13
CA ASP A 372 -8.84 -7.82 10.26
C ASP A 372 -7.56 -6.97 10.28
N VAL A 373 -7.57 -5.88 9.52
CA VAL A 373 -6.53 -4.84 9.51
C VAL A 373 -6.46 -4.12 10.86
N ALA A 374 -7.60 -3.71 11.41
CA ALA A 374 -7.70 -3.03 12.69
C ALA A 374 -7.22 -3.94 13.86
N ALA A 375 -7.63 -5.21 13.83
CA ALA A 375 -7.19 -6.24 14.78
C ALA A 375 -5.67 -6.42 14.76
N LEU A 376 -5.09 -6.50 13.56
CA LEU A 376 -3.64 -6.60 13.41
C LEU A 376 -2.92 -5.40 14.01
N PHE A 377 -3.40 -4.19 13.74
CA PHE A 377 -2.80 -2.96 14.25
C PHE A 377 -2.80 -2.94 15.79
N ALA A 378 -3.92 -3.32 16.40
CA ALA A 378 -4.03 -3.44 17.86
C ALA A 378 -3.13 -4.52 18.46
N ALA A 379 -3.09 -5.71 17.86
CA ALA A 379 -2.20 -6.79 18.33
C ALA A 379 -0.73 -6.35 18.28
N ALA A 380 -0.32 -5.69 17.20
CA ALA A 380 1.05 -5.26 17.02
C ALA A 380 1.45 -4.18 18.05
N ILE A 381 0.60 -3.19 18.32
CA ILE A 381 0.88 -2.19 19.36
C ILE A 381 0.86 -2.81 20.74
N LEU A 382 -0.14 -3.63 21.09
CA LEU A 382 -0.23 -4.25 22.42
C LEU A 382 0.99 -5.11 22.76
N ARG A 383 1.59 -5.79 21.78
CA ARG A 383 2.81 -6.59 22.00
C ARG A 383 4.02 -5.75 22.37
N ARG A 384 4.15 -4.56 21.78
CA ARG A 384 5.25 -3.64 22.06
C ARG A 384 4.96 -2.75 23.26
N ASN A 385 3.68 -2.48 23.52
CA ASN A 385 3.17 -1.57 24.56
C ASN A 385 2.03 -2.24 25.34
N PRO A 386 2.32 -3.22 26.23
CA PRO A 386 1.30 -4.04 26.91
C PRO A 386 0.33 -3.25 27.79
N GLU A 387 0.76 -2.08 28.27
CA GLU A 387 -0.07 -1.18 29.09
C GLU A 387 -1.12 -0.41 28.27
N SER A 388 -1.09 -0.49 26.94
CA SER A 388 -2.06 0.16 26.07
C SER A 388 -3.46 -0.43 26.24
N VAL A 389 -4.49 0.36 25.93
CA VAL A 389 -5.89 -0.06 26.08
C VAL A 389 -6.54 -0.12 24.73
N VAL A 390 -7.08 -1.28 24.36
CA VAL A 390 -7.88 -1.44 23.16
C VAL A 390 -9.36 -1.31 23.50
N ILE A 391 -10.06 -0.50 22.72
CA ILE A 391 -11.48 -0.17 22.89
C ILE A 391 -12.19 -0.43 21.55
N PRO A 392 -12.79 -1.60 21.36
CA PRO A 392 -13.64 -1.87 20.20
C PRO A 392 -14.96 -1.11 20.30
N PHE A 393 -15.41 -0.50 19.21
CA PHE A 393 -16.61 0.32 19.19
C PHE A 393 -17.40 0.23 17.87
N ASP A 394 -18.69 0.58 17.96
CA ASP A 394 -19.58 0.90 16.83
C ASP A 394 -20.46 2.13 17.21
N THR A 395 -21.75 1.94 17.52
CA THR A 395 -22.59 2.91 18.24
C THR A 395 -22.53 2.73 19.76
N ARG A 396 -21.88 1.67 20.24
CA ARG A 396 -21.56 1.41 21.66
C ARG A 396 -20.12 0.92 21.78
N VAL A 397 -19.66 0.89 23.03
CA VAL A 397 -18.35 0.32 23.39
C VAL A 397 -18.53 -1.15 23.77
N TYR A 398 -17.58 -1.99 23.35
CA TYR A 398 -17.52 -3.39 23.77
C TYR A 398 -16.36 -3.61 24.73
N ASP A 399 -16.65 -4.21 25.89
CA ASP A 399 -15.61 -4.65 26.82
C ASP A 399 -15.08 -6.02 26.37
N VAL A 400 -13.98 -6.00 25.62
CA VAL A 400 -13.28 -7.21 25.15
C VAL A 400 -12.03 -7.39 26.00
N ARG A 401 -11.88 -8.57 26.62
CA ARG A 401 -10.60 -8.96 27.21
C ARG A 401 -9.65 -9.32 26.09
N ILE A 402 -8.57 -8.55 25.96
CA ILE A 402 -7.52 -8.77 24.97
C ILE A 402 -6.24 -9.02 25.74
N ASP A 403 -5.64 -10.19 25.53
CA ASP A 403 -4.32 -10.50 26.07
C ASP A 403 -3.25 -10.12 25.03
N PRO A 404 -2.13 -9.49 25.43
CA PRO A 404 -1.01 -9.25 24.51
C PRO A 404 -0.47 -10.52 23.83
N SER A 405 -0.69 -11.68 24.45
CA SER A 405 -0.28 -13.01 23.97
C SER A 405 -1.28 -13.64 23.00
N ASP A 406 -2.47 -13.04 22.80
CA ASP A 406 -3.44 -13.53 21.82
C ASP A 406 -2.83 -13.48 20.42
N SER A 407 -3.08 -14.53 19.62
CA SER A 407 -2.70 -14.53 18.21
C SER A 407 -3.48 -13.48 17.43
N ILE A 408 -2.90 -12.95 16.36
CA ILE A 408 -3.57 -11.92 15.56
C ILE A 408 -4.89 -12.44 14.96
N LEU A 409 -4.90 -13.71 14.51
CA LEU A 409 -6.09 -14.34 13.94
C LEU A 409 -7.20 -14.52 14.98
N SER A 410 -6.88 -15.03 16.18
CA SER A 410 -7.88 -15.19 17.24
C SER A 410 -8.44 -13.84 17.70
N LEU A 411 -7.60 -12.80 17.75
CA LEU A 411 -8.06 -11.45 18.05
C LEU A 411 -9.01 -10.93 16.97
N SER A 412 -8.66 -11.12 15.70
CA SER A 412 -9.50 -10.67 14.58
C SER A 412 -10.85 -11.37 14.57
N GLU A 413 -10.88 -12.70 14.70
CA GLU A 413 -12.13 -13.47 14.74
C GLU A 413 -13.01 -13.06 15.92
N ARG A 414 -12.40 -12.72 17.06
CA ARG A 414 -13.13 -12.22 18.23
C ARG A 414 -13.69 -10.81 17.99
N LEU A 415 -12.88 -9.91 17.43
CA LEU A 415 -13.32 -8.54 17.11
C LEU A 415 -14.42 -8.51 16.05
N ALA A 416 -14.34 -9.37 15.04
CA ALA A 416 -15.34 -9.49 13.98
C ALA A 416 -16.69 -10.04 14.45
N LYS A 417 -16.78 -10.61 15.67
CA LYS A 417 -18.06 -11.02 16.30
C LYS A 417 -18.79 -9.84 16.94
N TYR A 418 -18.08 -8.75 17.23
CA TYR A 418 -18.66 -7.52 17.75
C TYR A 418 -19.02 -6.59 16.58
N GLY A 419 -20.04 -5.75 16.77
CA GLY A 419 -20.39 -4.70 15.81
C GLY A 419 -21.52 -5.03 14.83
N GLY A 420 -21.47 -4.41 13.64
CA GLY A 420 -22.50 -4.52 12.58
C GLY A 420 -23.52 -3.38 12.52
N GLY A 421 -23.40 -2.37 13.40
CA GLY A 421 -24.24 -1.17 13.43
C GLY A 421 -23.60 0.06 12.79
N GLY A 422 -24.14 1.25 13.10
CA GLY A 422 -23.56 2.54 12.73
C GLY A 422 -22.28 2.89 13.51
N THR A 423 -21.72 4.07 13.26
CA THR A 423 -20.39 4.45 13.72
C THR A 423 -20.41 5.71 14.59
N ASN A 424 -19.75 5.63 15.75
CA ASN A 424 -19.48 6.76 16.66
C ASN A 424 -18.01 6.78 17.10
N CYS A 425 -17.17 7.51 16.36
CA CYS A 425 -15.72 7.59 16.64
C CYS A 425 -15.37 8.31 17.95
N SER A 426 -16.33 8.95 18.63
CA SER A 426 -16.08 9.65 19.89
C SER A 426 -16.07 8.73 21.12
N LEU A 427 -16.61 7.51 20.99
CA LEU A 427 -16.79 6.59 22.11
C LEU A 427 -15.48 6.12 22.76
N PRO A 428 -14.41 5.78 22.02
CA PRO A 428 -13.15 5.40 22.65
C PRO A 428 -12.56 6.51 23.52
N LEU A 429 -12.63 7.75 23.05
CA LEU A 429 -12.18 8.93 23.80
C LEU A 429 -13.05 9.18 25.04
N HIS A 430 -14.37 9.05 24.91
CA HIS A 430 -15.29 9.16 26.04
C HIS A 430 -15.01 8.08 27.11
N GLN A 431 -14.77 6.83 26.71
CA GLN A 431 -14.45 5.76 27.66
C GLN A 431 -13.07 5.99 28.30
N ALA A 432 -12.08 6.47 27.55
CA ALA A 432 -10.80 6.87 28.12
C ALA A 432 -10.94 7.98 29.18
N ASN A 433 -11.78 8.98 28.91
CA ASN A 433 -12.07 10.10 29.81
C ASN A 433 -12.84 9.68 31.08
N THR A 434 -13.54 8.56 31.06
CA THR A 434 -14.40 8.11 32.17
C THR A 434 -13.74 6.95 32.93
N LYS A 435 -13.63 5.78 32.29
CA LYS A 435 -13.12 4.53 32.88
C LYS A 435 -11.62 4.58 33.17
N TYR A 436 -10.85 5.25 32.32
CA TYR A 436 -9.38 5.31 32.42
C TYR A 436 -8.83 6.69 32.78
N SER A 437 -9.67 7.53 33.39
CA SER A 437 -9.39 8.94 33.71
C SER A 437 -8.15 9.20 34.56
N LYS A 438 -7.65 8.19 35.30
CA LYS A 438 -6.46 8.28 36.16
C LYS A 438 -5.19 7.72 35.52
N ARG A 439 -5.27 7.11 34.33
CA ARG A 439 -4.12 6.51 33.63
C ARG A 439 -3.50 7.52 32.68
N LYS A 440 -2.16 7.50 32.62
CA LYS A 440 -1.37 8.31 31.68
C LYS A 440 -1.30 7.60 30.34
N PHE A 441 -1.55 8.34 29.28
CA PHE A 441 -1.42 7.86 27.91
C PHE A 441 -0.63 8.87 27.08
N ALA A 442 0.26 8.38 26.22
CA ALA A 442 0.96 9.21 25.24
C ALA A 442 -0.01 9.80 24.21
N GLY A 443 -1.11 9.10 23.94
CA GLY A 443 -2.08 9.54 22.96
C GLY A 443 -3.24 8.57 22.75
N CYS A 444 -4.00 8.84 21.70
CA CYS A 444 -5.06 7.96 21.20
C CYS A 444 -4.82 7.66 19.72
N VAL A 445 -5.02 6.40 19.32
CA VAL A 445 -5.04 5.97 17.93
C VAL A 445 -6.43 5.45 17.60
N LEU A 446 -7.12 6.11 16.67
CA LEU A 446 -8.42 5.68 16.16
C LEU A 446 -8.22 4.98 14.82
N VAL A 447 -8.65 3.73 14.72
CA VAL A 447 -8.63 2.94 13.50
C VAL A 447 -10.06 2.72 13.04
N SER A 448 -10.45 3.39 11.96
CA SER A 448 -11.83 3.46 11.44
C SER A 448 -11.79 3.80 9.94
N ASP A 449 -12.94 3.87 9.29
CA ASP A 449 -13.12 4.56 8.02
C ASP A 449 -13.55 6.04 8.20
N MET A 450 -13.64 6.51 9.45
CA MET A 450 -14.01 7.88 9.86
C MET A 450 -15.44 8.29 9.49
N GLU A 451 -16.30 7.34 9.13
CA GLU A 451 -17.68 7.55 8.70
C GLU A 451 -18.66 7.62 9.89
N SER A 452 -18.28 8.43 10.90
CA SER A 452 -19.08 8.65 12.11
C SER A 452 -20.26 9.60 11.84
N TRP A 453 -21.46 9.16 12.20
CA TRP A 453 -22.68 10.00 12.12
C TRP A 453 -23.43 10.10 13.46
N VAL A 454 -23.12 9.21 14.39
CA VAL A 454 -23.69 9.20 15.73
C VAL A 454 -22.80 10.00 16.68
N GLY A 455 -23.40 10.87 17.49
CA GLY A 455 -22.69 11.74 18.44
C GLY A 455 -22.28 13.08 17.83
N THR A 456 -23.04 14.13 18.11
CA THR A 456 -22.66 15.50 17.73
C THR A 456 -21.83 16.15 18.82
N GLY A 457 -20.82 16.92 18.42
CA GLY A 457 -19.98 17.68 19.33
C GLY A 457 -20.62 18.98 19.78
N ARG A 458 -19.96 19.67 20.71
CA ARG A 458 -20.39 21.00 21.17
C ARG A 458 -20.09 22.06 20.12
N HIS A 459 -20.92 23.11 20.06
CA HIS A 459 -20.72 24.30 19.23
C HIS A 459 -20.59 24.04 17.71
N GLY A 460 -21.12 22.92 17.21
CA GLY A 460 -21.02 22.56 15.79
C GLY A 460 -19.76 21.78 15.41
N SER A 461 -19.00 21.29 16.39
CA SER A 461 -17.89 20.34 16.17
C SER A 461 -18.38 18.88 16.09
N THR A 462 -17.49 17.96 15.77
CA THR A 462 -17.71 16.51 15.88
C THR A 462 -17.62 16.04 17.34
N GLY A 463 -18.22 14.88 17.64
CA GLY A 463 -18.07 14.25 18.95
C GLY A 463 -16.60 13.98 19.29
N VAL A 464 -15.81 13.55 18.29
CA VAL A 464 -14.37 13.28 18.43
C VAL A 464 -13.63 14.50 18.94
N MET A 465 -13.84 15.68 18.35
CA MET A 465 -13.16 16.90 18.76
C MET A 465 -13.52 17.34 20.19
N THR A 466 -14.79 17.14 20.57
CA THR A 466 -15.24 17.45 21.93
C THR A 466 -14.60 16.54 22.97
N GLU A 467 -14.57 15.22 22.72
CA GLU A 467 -13.97 14.26 23.64
C GLU A 467 -12.44 14.30 23.63
N TRP A 468 -11.83 14.62 22.49
CA TRP A 468 -10.38 14.80 22.37
C TRP A 468 -9.91 15.97 23.24
N GLN A 469 -10.60 17.11 23.20
CA GLN A 469 -10.21 18.24 24.04
C GLN A 469 -10.27 17.89 25.55
N LYS A 470 -11.32 17.18 25.98
CA LYS A 470 -11.42 16.69 27.37
C LYS A 470 -10.28 15.74 27.72
N PHE A 471 -9.91 14.86 26.79
CA PHE A 471 -8.79 13.94 26.96
C PHE A 471 -7.47 14.67 27.12
N VAL A 472 -7.18 15.65 26.25
CA VAL A 472 -5.97 16.48 26.35
C VAL A 472 -5.91 17.21 27.69
N GLU A 473 -7.00 17.84 28.12
CA GLU A 473 -7.09 18.54 29.42
C GLU A 473 -6.83 17.57 30.60
N ASN A 474 -7.40 16.36 30.54
CA ASN A 474 -7.17 15.35 31.57
C ASN A 474 -5.73 14.82 31.57
N GLN A 475 -5.15 14.51 30.41
CA GLN A 475 -3.78 14.00 30.31
C GLN A 475 -2.74 15.03 30.74
N LYS A 476 -2.95 16.31 30.41
CA LYS A 476 -2.12 17.42 30.93
C LYS A 476 -2.15 17.51 32.45
N ARG A 477 -3.34 17.33 33.07
CA ARG A 477 -3.47 17.26 34.53
C ARG A 477 -2.68 16.10 35.14
N LEU A 478 -2.54 14.99 34.42
CA LEU A 478 -1.75 13.83 34.84
C LEU A 478 -0.24 13.96 34.53
N GLY A 479 0.19 15.08 33.94
CA GLY A 479 1.60 15.39 33.65
C GLY A 479 2.07 14.93 32.26
N VAL A 480 1.18 14.62 31.32
CA VAL A 480 1.53 14.38 29.91
C VAL A 480 1.54 15.73 29.18
N THR A 481 2.69 16.12 28.62
CA THR A 481 2.90 17.45 28.02
C THR A 481 2.21 17.61 26.67
N THR A 482 2.31 16.60 25.81
CA THR A 482 1.95 16.65 24.39
C THR A 482 1.11 15.43 23.97
N PRO A 483 -0.07 15.19 24.56
CA PRO A 483 -0.93 14.08 24.12
C PRO A 483 -1.31 14.26 22.65
N LYS A 484 -1.18 13.19 21.85
CA LYS A 484 -1.43 13.20 20.40
C LYS A 484 -2.59 12.29 20.00
N LEU A 485 -3.32 12.66 18.95
CA LEU A 485 -4.36 11.86 18.32
C LEU A 485 -3.89 11.43 16.94
N VAL A 486 -3.99 10.14 16.64
CA VAL A 486 -3.76 9.60 15.29
C VAL A 486 -5.05 8.97 14.80
N CYS A 487 -5.56 9.46 13.67
CA CYS A 487 -6.72 8.92 12.98
C CYS A 487 -6.23 8.14 11.76
N ILE A 488 -6.34 6.81 11.81
CA ILE A 488 -6.04 5.92 10.70
C ILE A 488 -7.35 5.61 9.99
N ASP A 489 -7.49 6.18 8.81
CA ASP A 489 -8.61 5.99 7.92
C ASP A 489 -8.30 4.86 6.93
N ILE A 490 -8.83 3.66 7.15
CA ILE A 490 -8.50 2.48 6.33
C ILE A 490 -8.99 2.66 4.88
N GLN A 491 -10.07 3.40 4.65
CA GLN A 491 -10.65 3.64 3.34
C GLN A 491 -10.99 5.13 3.20
N PRO A 492 -10.05 6.00 2.81
CA PRO A 492 -10.29 7.44 2.88
C PRO A 492 -11.30 7.96 1.87
N TYR A 493 -12.23 8.79 2.36
CA TYR A 493 -13.32 9.43 1.60
C TYR A 493 -13.18 10.96 1.48
N GLY A 494 -12.03 11.54 1.87
CA GLY A 494 -11.76 12.97 1.75
C GLY A 494 -12.37 13.85 2.85
N SER A 495 -12.98 13.24 3.86
CA SER A 495 -13.44 13.89 5.08
C SER A 495 -12.85 13.22 6.33
N THR A 496 -12.86 13.92 7.47
CA THR A 496 -12.39 13.38 8.75
C THR A 496 -13.24 13.85 9.91
N GLN A 497 -13.25 13.08 11.00
CA GLN A 497 -13.86 13.49 12.26
C GLN A 497 -13.01 14.46 13.07
N ALA A 498 -11.72 14.61 12.75
CA ALA A 498 -10.81 15.49 13.47
C ALA A 498 -9.91 16.23 12.45
N PRO A 499 -9.99 17.57 12.35
CA PRO A 499 -9.18 18.32 11.38
C PRO A 499 -7.71 18.26 11.80
N ASP A 500 -6.81 18.35 10.82
CA ASP A 500 -5.37 18.37 11.09
C ASP A 500 -5.01 19.53 12.03
N ARG A 501 -4.23 19.20 13.07
CA ARG A 501 -3.73 20.14 14.08
C ARG A 501 -2.38 19.63 14.59
N ASP A 502 -1.62 20.45 15.30
CA ASP A 502 -0.29 20.05 15.83
C ASP A 502 -0.31 18.77 16.70
N ASP A 503 -1.45 18.46 17.31
CA ASP A 503 -1.69 17.28 18.14
C ASP A 503 -2.67 16.27 17.50
N ILE A 504 -3.05 16.44 16.22
CA ILE A 504 -3.92 15.52 15.47
C ILE A 504 -3.30 15.19 14.11
N LEU A 505 -3.05 13.91 13.85
CA LEU A 505 -2.57 13.39 12.57
C LEU A 505 -3.62 12.51 11.91
N ASN A 506 -3.99 12.81 10.66
CA ASN A 506 -4.84 11.96 9.84
C ASN A 506 -4.03 11.18 8.80
N ILE A 507 -4.03 9.86 8.89
CA ILE A 507 -3.33 8.95 7.99
C ILE A 507 -4.36 8.17 7.19
N GLY A 508 -4.23 8.19 5.86
CA GLY A 508 -5.04 7.35 4.98
C GLY A 508 -4.37 6.00 4.75
N GLY A 509 -5.21 4.98 4.67
CA GLY A 509 -4.93 3.65 4.15
C GLY A 509 -4.33 2.71 5.17
N PHE A 510 -4.01 1.52 4.67
CA PHE A 510 -3.33 0.53 5.47
C PHE A 510 -2.11 0.01 4.73
N SER A 511 -0.96 0.52 5.14
CA SER A 511 0.34 0.04 4.68
C SER A 511 1.30 -0.08 5.85
N ASP A 512 2.31 -0.90 5.62
CA ASP A 512 3.49 -1.10 6.44
C ASP A 512 4.12 0.22 6.95
N ALA A 513 4.07 1.29 6.15
CA ALA A 513 4.63 2.60 6.51
C ALA A 513 3.87 3.30 7.65
N VAL A 514 2.59 2.99 7.86
CA VAL A 514 1.72 3.67 8.84
C VAL A 514 2.27 3.53 10.26
N PHE A 515 2.83 2.36 10.61
CA PHE A 515 3.39 2.13 11.95
C PHE A 515 4.57 3.06 12.27
N ASN A 516 5.44 3.32 11.29
CA ASN A 516 6.58 4.23 11.49
C ASN A 516 6.13 5.68 11.63
N VAL A 517 5.14 6.09 10.84
CA VAL A 517 4.55 7.44 10.91
C VAL A 517 3.88 7.65 12.27
N VAL A 518 3.11 6.68 12.75
CA VAL A 518 2.47 6.73 14.08
C VAL A 518 3.52 6.88 15.18
N ALA A 519 4.57 6.06 15.16
CA ALA A 519 5.60 6.07 16.19
C ALA A 519 6.41 7.38 16.20
N SER A 520 6.78 7.89 15.02
CA SER A 520 7.51 9.15 14.87
C SER A 520 6.66 10.32 15.39
N TYR A 521 5.39 10.38 14.97
CA TYR A 521 4.47 11.44 15.37
C TYR A 521 4.18 11.46 16.87
N LEU A 522 4.00 10.28 17.49
CA LEU A 522 3.80 10.17 18.94
C LEU A 522 5.06 10.59 19.72
N SER A 523 6.24 10.46 19.13
CA SER A 523 7.54 10.82 19.76
C SER A 523 7.93 12.29 19.59
N ASP A 524 7.02 13.14 19.09
CA ASP A 524 7.27 14.56 18.77
C ASP A 524 8.34 14.81 17.69
N ASP A 525 8.72 13.78 16.92
CA ASP A 525 9.40 13.97 15.63
C ASP A 525 8.36 14.52 14.65
N ALA A 526 8.38 15.84 14.45
CA ALA A 526 7.33 16.65 13.84
C ALA A 526 7.16 16.44 12.33
N ASN A 527 6.91 15.21 11.89
CA ASN A 527 6.63 14.90 10.50
C ASN A 527 5.12 14.81 10.29
N ARG A 528 4.56 15.88 9.72
CA ARG A 528 3.21 15.85 9.15
C ARG A 528 3.29 15.11 7.81
N PHE A 529 2.26 14.38 7.46
CA PHE A 529 2.23 13.60 6.22
C PHE A 529 2.50 14.44 4.94
N VAL A 530 1.96 15.67 4.85
CA VAL A 530 2.30 16.62 3.78
C VAL A 530 3.76 17.10 3.87
N ALA A 531 4.28 17.31 5.08
CA ALA A 531 5.67 17.72 5.29
C ALA A 531 6.67 16.62 4.89
N GLU A 532 6.33 15.34 5.09
CA GLU A 532 7.13 14.22 4.59
C GLU A 532 7.20 14.24 3.06
N VAL A 533 6.07 14.44 2.39
CA VAL A 533 6.04 14.62 0.93
C VAL A 533 6.87 15.83 0.52
N GLU A 534 6.73 16.96 1.21
CA GLU A 534 7.48 18.19 0.90
C GLU A 534 8.98 18.08 1.18
N SER A 535 9.40 17.16 2.06
CA SER A 535 10.81 16.88 2.35
C SER A 535 11.54 16.10 1.26
N ILE A 536 10.80 15.48 0.32
CA ILE A 536 11.39 14.72 -0.78
C ILE A 536 12.23 15.65 -1.67
N GLU A 537 13.50 15.31 -1.83
CA GLU A 537 14.38 15.92 -2.83
C GLU A 537 13.98 15.44 -4.22
N LEU A 538 14.05 16.31 -5.25
CA LEU A 538 13.64 15.98 -6.62
C LEU A 538 14.80 15.57 -7.51
#